data_AF-A0AAV4A9P7-F1
#
_entry.id   AF-A0AAV4A9P7-F1
#
_cell.length_a   1.000
_cell.length_b   1.000
_cell.length_c   1.000
_cell.angle_alpha   90.00
_cell.angle_beta   90.00
_cell.angle_gamma   90.00
#
_symmetry.space_group_name_H-M   'P 1'
#
loop_
_entity.id
_entity.type
_entity.pdbx_description
1 polymer ?
#
loop_
_entity_poly.entity_id
_entity_poly.type
_entity_poly.pdbx_seq_one_letter_code
_entity_poly.pdbx_strand_id
1 'polypeptide(L)'
;MASGVSKDVIKPFTGQGDVGAWIQKVELVAKRTKVKDVASFLPLYLEGNALAVYLELSDHDKSEVDAIKKALVGLFQTRRLKPSAN
;
A
#
# COMPACT_ATOMS: atom_id res chain seq x y z
N MET A 1 -17.37 20.22 -11.14
CA MET A 1 -16.20 20.85 -10.47
C MET A 1 -15.93 20.09 -9.19
N ALA A 2 -14.70 19.58 -9.05
CA ALA A 2 -14.07 18.95 -7.89
C ALA A 2 -14.97 18.16 -6.92
N SER A 3 -15.15 16.86 -7.18
CA SER A 3 -15.44 15.90 -6.11
C SER A 3 -14.22 15.85 -5.21
N GLY A 4 -14.24 16.64 -4.14
CA GLY A 4 -13.26 16.56 -3.07
C GLY A 4 -13.34 15.18 -2.44
N VAL A 5 -12.50 14.25 -2.91
CA VAL A 5 -12.10 13.10 -2.11
C VAL A 5 -11.39 13.71 -0.92
N SER A 6 -12.09 13.76 0.22
CA SER A 6 -11.54 14.20 1.48
C SER A 6 -10.19 13.50 1.67
N LYS A 7 -9.11 14.29 1.70
CA LYS A 7 -7.72 13.81 1.85
C LYS A 7 -7.49 13.04 3.18
N ASP A 8 -8.53 12.91 4.01
CA ASP A 8 -8.52 12.31 5.35
C ASP A 8 -9.04 10.86 5.41
N VAL A 9 -9.55 10.27 4.31
CA VAL A 9 -10.21 8.96 4.39
C VAL A 9 -9.22 7.82 4.70
N ILE A 10 -7.99 7.90 4.19
CA ILE A 10 -6.94 6.89 4.39
C ILE A 10 -5.68 7.59 4.90
N LYS A 11 -5.17 7.13 6.04
CA LYS A 11 -3.87 7.58 6.54
C LYS A 11 -2.76 6.96 5.69
N PRO A 12 -1.75 7.74 5.29
CA PRO A 12 -0.63 7.20 4.55
C PRO A 12 0.08 6.11 5.36
N PHE A 13 0.45 5.03 4.71
CA PHE A 13 1.15 3.92 5.34
C PHE A 13 2.65 4.16 5.22
N THR A 14 3.30 4.39 6.36
CA THR A 14 4.74 4.63 6.44
C THR A 14 5.57 3.36 6.57
N GLY A 15 4.92 2.19 6.58
CA GLY A 15 5.55 0.91 6.89
C GLY A 15 5.43 0.48 8.36
N GLN A 16 4.55 1.13 9.12
CA GLN A 16 4.34 0.85 10.54
C GLN A 16 2.86 0.55 10.80
N GLY A 17 2.59 -0.61 11.40
CA GLY A 17 1.23 -1.09 11.69
C GLY A 17 0.79 -2.26 10.81
N ASP A 18 -0.51 -2.54 10.80
CA ASP A 18 -1.08 -3.65 10.07
C ASP A 18 -1.33 -3.29 8.60
N VAL A 19 -0.41 -3.74 7.74
CA VAL A 19 -0.47 -3.51 6.29
C VAL A 19 -1.71 -4.16 5.66
N GLY A 20 -2.20 -5.28 6.20
CA GLY A 20 -3.38 -5.97 5.71
C GLY A 20 -4.65 -5.15 5.90
N ALA A 21 -4.87 -4.63 7.13
CA ALA A 21 -5.98 -3.75 7.44
C ALA A 21 -5.94 -2.44 6.63
N TRP A 22 -4.73 -1.91 6.40
CA TRP A 22 -4.54 -0.73 5.56
C TRP A 22 -4.91 -1.01 4.09
N ILE A 23 -4.42 -2.11 3.50
CA ILE A 23 -4.77 -2.51 2.12
C ILE A 23 -6.28 -2.68 1.98
N GLN A 24 -6.95 -3.37 2.91
CA GLN A 24 -8.41 -3.53 2.87
C GLN A 24 -9.14 -2.18 2.86
N LYS A 25 -8.65 -1.21 3.64
CA LYS A 25 -9.20 0.15 3.65
C LYS A 25 -8.98 0.86 2.31
N VAL A 26 -7.79 0.73 1.73
CA VAL A 26 -7.47 1.27 0.39
C VAL A 26 -8.40 0.68 -0.67
N GLU A 27 -8.63 -0.62 -0.67
CA GLU A 27 -9.53 -1.28 -1.63
C GLU A 27 -10.99 -0.82 -1.48
N LEU A 28 -11.45 -0.65 -0.24
CA LEU A 28 -12.78 -0.11 0.05
C LEU A 28 -12.96 1.30 -0.53
N VAL A 29 -11.95 2.15 -0.36
CA VAL A 29 -11.98 3.50 -0.92
C VAL A 29 -11.84 3.48 -2.43
N ALA A 30 -10.91 2.71 -3.00
CA ALA A 30 -10.74 2.60 -4.44
C ALA A 30 -12.06 2.18 -5.13
N LYS A 31 -12.78 1.22 -4.55
CA LYS A 31 -14.11 0.80 -4.99
C LYS A 31 -15.15 1.92 -4.90
N ARG A 32 -15.14 2.72 -3.83
CA ARG A 32 -16.05 3.86 -3.63
C ARG A 32 -15.74 5.02 -4.58
N THR A 33 -14.47 5.25 -4.86
CA THR A 33 -13.98 6.34 -5.71
C THR A 33 -14.04 5.98 -7.21
N LYS A 34 -14.53 4.77 -7.56
CA LYS A 34 -14.53 4.23 -8.94
C LYS A 34 -13.14 4.26 -9.59
N VAL A 35 -12.10 4.09 -8.79
CA VAL A 35 -10.73 3.98 -9.30
C VAL A 35 -10.61 2.61 -9.96
N LYS A 36 -10.34 2.61 -11.26
CA LYS A 36 -10.13 1.38 -12.02
C LYS A 36 -8.76 0.76 -11.74
N ASP A 37 -7.78 1.59 -11.42
CA ASP A 37 -6.39 1.18 -11.27
C ASP A 37 -5.93 1.32 -9.81
N VAL A 38 -6.11 0.24 -9.05
CA VAL A 38 -5.70 0.19 -7.64
C VAL A 38 -4.18 0.21 -7.51
N ALA A 39 -3.45 -0.33 -8.51
CA ALA A 39 -2.00 -0.36 -8.55
C ALA A 39 -1.39 1.05 -8.52
N SER A 40 -1.91 1.97 -9.33
CA SER A 40 -1.53 3.39 -9.31
C SER A 40 -2.07 4.15 -8.10
N PHE A 41 -3.09 3.63 -7.43
CA PHE A 41 -3.70 4.26 -6.25
C PHE A 41 -2.93 3.96 -4.96
N LEU A 42 -2.36 2.76 -4.84
CA LEU A 42 -1.54 2.35 -3.71
C LEU A 42 -0.42 3.35 -3.39
N PRO A 43 0.48 3.72 -4.33
CA PRO A 43 1.60 4.62 -4.04
C PRO A 43 1.17 6.02 -3.62
N LEU A 44 -0.06 6.47 -3.94
CA LEU A 44 -0.57 7.77 -3.49
C LEU A 44 -0.75 7.85 -1.96
N TYR A 45 -0.86 6.70 -1.30
CA TYR A 45 -1.03 6.59 0.15
C TYR A 45 0.15 5.85 0.80
N LEU A 46 1.21 5.50 0.05
CA LEU A 46 2.44 4.97 0.61
C LEU A 46 3.38 6.12 0.93
N GLU A 47 3.98 6.11 2.10
CA GLU A 47 5.01 7.07 2.48
C GLU A 47 6.20 6.36 3.14
N GLY A 48 7.31 7.09 3.26
CA GLY A 48 8.51 6.61 3.94
C GLY A 48 8.97 5.25 3.44
N ASN A 49 9.06 4.28 4.35
CA ASN A 49 9.61 2.96 4.05
C ASN A 49 8.71 2.16 3.12
N ALA A 50 7.39 2.35 3.16
CA ALA A 50 6.48 1.61 2.29
C ALA A 50 6.50 2.13 0.85
N LEU A 51 6.73 3.43 0.66
CA LEU A 51 6.96 3.99 -0.67
C LEU A 51 8.30 3.53 -1.26
N ALA A 52 9.35 3.44 -0.43
CA ALA A 52 10.65 2.91 -0.86
C ALA A 52 10.50 1.49 -1.43
N VAL A 53 9.79 0.61 -0.71
CA VAL A 53 9.48 -0.74 -1.19
C VAL A 53 8.76 -0.73 -2.53
N TYR A 54 7.75 0.12 -2.69
CA TYR A 54 7.04 0.25 -3.96
C TYR A 54 7.98 0.70 -5.09
N LEU A 55 8.90 1.62 -4.81
CA LEU A 55 9.87 2.10 -5.78
C LEU A 55 10.90 1.03 -6.16
N GLU A 56 11.27 0.15 -5.23
CA GLU A 56 12.16 -0.99 -5.46
C GLU A 56 11.53 -2.11 -6.31
N LEU A 57 10.20 -2.12 -6.48
CA LEU A 57 9.52 -3.06 -7.38
C LEU A 57 9.81 -2.76 -8.85
N SER A 58 9.81 -3.81 -9.68
CA SER A 58 9.94 -3.68 -11.13
C SER A 58 8.68 -3.04 -11.72
N ASP A 59 8.78 -2.39 -12.89
CA ASP A 59 7.62 -1.80 -13.58
C ASP A 59 6.52 -2.84 -13.87
N HIS A 60 6.92 -4.09 -14.09
CA HIS A 60 5.98 -5.22 -14.23
C HIS A 60 5.17 -5.45 -12.96
N ASP A 61 5.83 -5.54 -11.79
CA ASP A 61 5.17 -5.72 -10.50
C ASP A 61 4.32 -4.49 -10.12
N LYS A 62 4.79 -3.29 -10.46
CA LYS A 62 4.04 -2.03 -10.25
C LYS A 62 2.74 -1.96 -11.08
N SER A 63 2.65 -2.71 -12.18
CA SER A 63 1.42 -2.83 -12.96
C SER A 63 0.45 -3.87 -12.39
N GLU A 64 0.90 -4.72 -11.47
CA GLU A 64 0.11 -5.78 -10.85
C GLU A 64 -0.21 -5.45 -9.39
N VAL A 65 -1.47 -5.12 -9.11
CA VAL A 65 -1.91 -4.80 -7.73
C VAL A 65 -1.60 -5.94 -6.75
N ASP A 66 -1.74 -7.20 -7.18
CA ASP A 66 -1.44 -8.38 -6.36
C ASP A 66 0.05 -8.49 -6.03
N ALA A 67 0.94 -8.14 -6.96
CA ALA A 67 2.38 -8.13 -6.73
C ALA A 67 2.77 -7.05 -5.71
N ILE A 68 2.24 -5.83 -5.87
CA ILE A 68 2.46 -4.74 -4.91
C ILE A 68 1.97 -5.11 -3.52
N LYS A 69 0.74 -5.64 -3.41
CA LYS A 69 0.16 -6.08 -2.14
C LYS A 69 1.02 -7.14 -1.48
N LYS A 70 1.46 -8.16 -2.24
CA LYS A 70 2.33 -9.22 -1.73
C LYS A 70 3.68 -8.69 -1.26
N ALA A 71 4.28 -7.74 -1.97
CA ALA A 71 5.53 -7.12 -1.56
C ALA A 71 5.38 -6.34 -0.25
N LEU A 72 4.34 -5.51 -0.16
CA LEU A 72 4.03 -4.75 1.05
C LEU A 72 3.70 -5.68 2.23
N VAL A 73 2.87 -6.70 2.02
CA VAL A 73 2.56 -7.73 3.03
C VAL A 73 3.82 -8.48 3.43
N GLY A 74 4.61 -8.98 2.49
CA GLY A 74 5.82 -9.74 2.78
C GLY A 74 6.81 -8.97 3.66
N LEU A 75 6.99 -7.68 3.38
CA LEU A 75 7.96 -6.83 4.08
C LEU A 75 7.41 -6.24 5.40
N PHE A 76 6.13 -5.86 5.45
CA PHE A 76 5.55 -5.17 6.60
C PHE A 76 4.76 -6.09 7.54
N GLN A 77 4.13 -7.16 7.03
CA GLN A 77 3.41 -8.14 7.86
C GLN A 77 4.38 -9.02 8.67
N THR A 78 5.62 -9.20 8.16
CA THR A 78 6.70 -9.96 8.82
C THR A 78 7.49 -9.14 9.84
N ARG A 79 7.21 -7.84 10.03
CA ARG A 79 7.90 -7.04 11.07
C ARG A 79 7.47 -7.37 12.50
N ARG A 80 7.08 -8.62 12.73
CA ARG A 80 7.09 -9.29 14.02
C ARG A 80 7.90 -10.59 13.88
N LEU A 81 9.17 -10.49 14.25
CA LEU A 81 10.09 -11.58 14.64
C LEU A 81 10.66 -12.47 13.50
N LYS A 82 11.92 -12.18 13.16
CA LYS A 82 12.94 -13.20 13.38
C LYS A 82 14.14 -12.53 14.09
N PRO A 83 14.47 -12.91 15.34
CA PRO A 83 15.76 -12.55 15.88
C PRO A 83 16.80 -13.16 14.96
N SER A 84 17.76 -12.35 14.53
CA SER A 84 18.99 -12.84 13.92
C SER A 84 19.59 -13.84 14.91
N ALA A 85 19.43 -15.12 14.62
CA ALA A 85 20.08 -16.19 15.36
C ALA A 85 21.54 -16.19 14.89
N ASN A 86 22.36 -15.76 15.83
CA ASN A 86 23.82 -15.73 15.85
C ASN A 86 24.43 -17.11 15.62
#